data_AF-A0A482Z2V6-F1
#
_entry.id   AF-A0A482Z2V6-F1
#
_cell.length_a   1.000
_cell.length_b   1.000
_cell.length_c   1.000
_cell.angle_alpha   90.00
_cell.angle_beta   90.00
_cell.angle_gamma   90.00
#
_symmetry.space_group_name_H-M   'P 1'
#
loop_
_entity.id
_entity.type
_entity.pdbx_description
1 polymer ?
#
loop_
_entity_poly.entity_id
_entity_poly.type
_entity_poly.pdbx_seq_one_letter_code
_entity_poly.pdbx_strand_id
1 'polypeptide(L)'
;KESKFFKVFEGHGFDIERRVRELLNRYVDFDFSIDLKTKKVSFSREITKEGKSEKVEDIKISRGEENIFVWSFFLAIAQLAIDKDENYKWVKTIYIDDPISSLDDNNVIIVASYLAKLIKDSKGKKFIISTHHGLFYNVIVNELRGADKYLLTKNGEDYKLEALKSDTPFYQHIGILKHLRAVAQSGEIYTYHFNLLRNVLEKTATFHGFNKFSDCIKVEGDDADKSIHARRINILSHGNYSIFEPQEMVEENKEHFKTVLENFIKEYGFNPELFPESTTTEKPL
;
A
#
# COMPACT_ATOMS: atom_id res chain seq x y z
N LYS A 1 8.91 -8.60 30.87
CA LYS A 1 10.26 -8.27 30.33
C LYS A 1 10.20 -6.86 29.79
N GLU A 2 11.09 -5.96 30.21
CA GLU A 2 11.21 -4.64 29.59
C GLU A 2 11.77 -4.79 28.17
N SER A 3 11.16 -4.08 27.21
CA SER A 3 11.57 -4.15 25.81
C SER A 3 12.86 -3.37 25.61
N LYS A 4 13.89 -4.03 25.04
CA LYS A 4 15.16 -3.38 24.66
C LYS A 4 14.99 -2.26 23.62
N PHE A 5 13.82 -2.17 22.98
CA PHE A 5 13.47 -1.11 22.06
C PHE A 5 13.46 0.26 22.75
N PHE A 6 12.95 0.33 23.98
CA PHE A 6 12.76 1.59 24.72
C PHE A 6 14.00 2.10 25.44
N LYS A 7 15.16 1.45 25.24
CA LYS A 7 16.45 1.88 25.80
C LYS A 7 16.86 3.30 25.39
N VAL A 8 16.31 3.82 24.30
CA VAL A 8 16.50 5.22 23.89
C VAL A 8 16.12 6.23 24.98
N PHE A 9 15.21 5.86 25.88
CA PHE A 9 14.76 6.69 26.98
C PHE A 9 15.59 6.53 28.27
N GLU A 10 16.51 5.57 28.31
CA GLU A 10 17.40 5.32 29.46
C GLU A 10 18.67 6.20 29.42
N GLY A 11 18.99 6.79 28.26
CA GLY A 11 20.10 7.74 28.07
C GLY A 11 19.68 9.22 28.20
N HIS A 12 20.56 10.16 27.82
CA HIS A 12 20.19 11.58 27.73
C HIS A 12 19.14 11.80 26.62
N GLY A 13 17.85 11.70 26.98
CA GLY A 13 16.68 11.74 26.07
C GLY A 13 16.54 12.97 25.17
N PHE A 14 17.43 13.96 25.25
CA PHE A 14 17.46 15.11 24.35
C PHE A 14 17.84 14.77 22.91
N ASP A 15 18.64 13.72 22.68
CA ASP A 15 19.07 13.39 21.31
C ASP A 15 17.94 12.73 20.49
N ILE A 16 17.06 11.94 21.12
CA ILE A 16 15.98 11.28 20.38
C ILE A 16 14.92 12.26 19.90
N GLU A 17 14.51 13.23 20.73
CA GLU A 17 13.53 14.23 20.28
C GLU A 17 14.08 15.03 19.10
N ARG A 18 15.36 15.41 19.14
CA ARG A 18 16.03 16.12 18.04
C ARG A 18 16.02 15.29 16.75
N ARG A 19 16.43 14.01 16.83
CA ARG A 19 16.43 13.08 15.68
C ARG A 19 15.04 12.89 15.10
N VAL A 20 14.03 12.75 15.95
CA VAL A 20 12.64 12.58 15.51
C VAL A 20 12.14 13.87 14.87
N ARG A 21 12.43 15.06 15.42
CA ARG A 21 12.08 16.36 14.79
C ARG A 21 12.71 16.52 13.40
N GLU A 22 13.98 16.15 13.22
CA GLU A 22 14.67 16.21 11.92
C GLU A 22 14.00 15.35 10.83
N LEU A 23 13.30 14.29 11.24
CA LEU A 23 12.52 13.42 10.37
C LEU A 23 11.10 13.96 10.18
N LEU A 24 10.44 14.31 11.27
CA LEU A 24 9.04 14.70 11.36
C LEU A 24 8.74 15.98 10.57
N ASN A 25 9.59 17.00 10.70
CA ASN A 25 9.40 18.34 10.10
C ASN A 25 9.40 18.33 8.57
N ARG A 26 9.67 17.18 7.93
CA ARG A 26 9.59 16.99 6.48
C ARG A 26 8.18 16.71 5.99
N TYR A 27 7.30 16.29 6.90
CA TYR A 27 5.98 15.76 6.59
C TYR A 27 4.86 16.61 7.20
N VAL A 28 5.13 17.27 8.32
CA VAL A 28 4.12 17.95 9.15
C VAL A 28 4.64 19.28 9.66
N ASP A 29 3.70 20.12 10.11
CA ASP A 29 3.92 21.48 10.58
C ASP A 29 3.73 21.63 12.10
N PHE A 30 3.67 20.52 12.86
CA PHE A 30 3.62 20.51 14.31
C PHE A 30 4.96 20.08 14.93
N ASP A 31 5.17 20.45 16.18
CA ASP A 31 6.26 20.02 17.03
C ASP A 31 5.72 19.23 18.24
N PHE A 32 6.58 18.53 18.96
CA PHE A 32 6.21 17.71 20.10
C PHE A 32 7.22 17.82 21.25
N SER A 33 6.79 17.42 22.45
CA SER A 33 7.65 17.20 23.61
C SER A 33 7.26 15.92 24.33
N ILE A 34 8.25 15.25 24.94
CA ILE A 34 8.05 14.00 25.68
C ILE A 34 8.38 14.23 27.15
N ASP A 35 7.38 14.03 28.02
CA ASP A 35 7.60 13.93 29.45
C ASP A 35 7.78 12.46 29.84
N LEU A 36 9.03 12.05 30.06
CA LEU A 36 9.39 10.69 30.45
C LEU A 36 8.91 10.31 31.86
N LYS A 37 8.68 11.28 32.75
CA LYS A 37 8.17 11.01 34.11
C LYS A 37 6.70 10.61 34.05
N THR A 38 5.92 11.36 33.29
CA THR A 38 4.48 11.11 33.14
C THR A 38 4.14 10.19 31.97
N LYS A 39 5.13 9.85 31.13
CA LYS A 39 4.98 9.07 29.88
C LYS A 39 3.97 9.71 28.92
N LYS A 40 3.94 11.04 28.88
CA LYS A 40 3.02 11.83 28.03
C LYS A 40 3.79 12.45 26.87
N VAL A 41 3.18 12.44 25.69
CA VAL A 41 3.59 13.26 24.54
C VAL A 41 2.61 14.41 24.40
N SER A 42 3.12 15.63 24.30
CA SER A 42 2.32 16.83 24.01
C SER A 42 2.72 17.39 22.65
N PHE A 43 1.75 17.86 21.88
CA PHE A 43 1.94 18.41 20.54
C PHE A 43 1.66 19.91 20.53
N SER A 44 2.37 20.63 19.67
CA SER A 44 2.26 22.08 19.55
C SER A 44 2.43 22.52 18.10
N ARG A 45 1.92 23.69 17.74
CA ARG A 45 2.07 24.25 16.38
C ARG A 45 2.32 25.74 16.45
N GLU A 46 3.20 26.25 15.60
CA GLU A 46 3.34 27.68 15.40
C GLU A 46 2.25 28.17 14.46
N ILE A 47 1.47 29.16 14.91
CA ILE A 47 0.48 29.85 14.09
C ILE A 47 0.86 31.30 13.94
N THR A 48 0.75 31.84 12.73
CA THR A 48 0.94 33.26 12.50
C THR A 48 -0.40 33.97 12.65
N LYS A 49 -0.52 34.85 13.64
CA LYS A 49 -1.66 35.77 13.80
C LYS A 49 -1.14 37.21 13.72
N GLU A 50 -1.71 38.01 12.83
CA GLU A 50 -1.38 39.43 12.69
C GLU A 50 0.13 39.72 12.53
N GLY A 51 0.84 38.83 11.84
CA GLY A 51 2.29 38.96 11.61
C GLY A 51 3.18 38.55 12.79
N LYS A 52 2.62 38.02 13.88
CA LYS A 52 3.36 37.45 15.01
C LYS A 52 3.20 35.93 15.04
N SER A 53 4.31 35.20 15.19
CA SER A 53 4.28 33.75 15.45
C SER A 53 3.90 33.52 16.91
N GLU A 54 2.82 32.79 17.14
CA GLU A 54 2.35 32.32 18.44
C GLU A 54 2.41 30.80 18.47
N LYS A 55 3.00 30.23 19.52
CA LYS A 55 3.02 28.78 19.73
C LYS A 55 1.75 28.35 20.46
N VAL A 56 0.95 27.49 19.83
CA VAL A 56 -0.22 26.87 20.46
C VAL A 56 0.18 25.48 20.95
N GLU A 57 0.04 25.28 22.26
CA GLU A 57 0.35 24.02 22.95
C GLU A 57 -0.90 23.11 23.05
N ASP A 58 -0.66 21.83 23.37
CA ASP A 58 -1.69 20.79 23.58
C ASP A 58 -2.72 20.69 22.44
N ILE A 59 -2.24 20.76 21.20
CA ILE A 59 -3.08 20.61 20.02
C ILE A 59 -3.47 19.15 19.78
N LYS A 60 -4.62 18.95 19.12
CA LYS A 60 -5.01 17.65 18.58
C LYS A 60 -4.42 17.49 17.18
N ILE A 61 -3.77 16.36 16.94
CA ILE A 61 -3.32 15.94 15.61
C ILE A 61 -4.28 14.91 15.00
N SER A 62 -4.26 14.80 13.68
CA SER A 62 -4.99 13.80 12.91
C SER A 62 -4.35 12.41 13.04
N ARG A 63 -5.08 11.36 12.61
CA ARG A 63 -4.55 9.99 12.58
C ARG A 63 -3.35 9.84 11.64
N GLY A 64 -3.35 10.55 10.51
CA GLY A 64 -2.22 10.54 9.58
C GLY A 64 -0.97 11.18 10.17
N GLU A 65 -1.13 12.32 10.86
CA GLU A 65 -0.07 12.99 11.60
C GLU A 65 0.49 12.13 12.75
N GLU A 66 -0.38 11.44 13.48
CA GLU A 66 0.02 10.47 14.51
C GLU A 66 0.83 9.32 13.92
N ASN A 67 0.39 8.75 12.79
CA ASN A 67 1.11 7.69 12.09
C ASN A 67 2.50 8.16 11.63
N ILE A 68 2.62 9.38 11.08
CA ILE A 68 3.90 9.97 10.67
C ILE A 68 4.81 10.20 11.88
N PHE A 69 4.26 10.62 13.01
CA PHE A 69 5.01 10.78 14.25
C PHE A 69 5.61 9.46 14.74
N VAL A 70 4.79 8.41 14.84
CA VAL A 70 5.23 7.06 15.24
C VAL A 70 6.27 6.53 14.25
N TRP A 71 6.05 6.73 12.95
CA TRP A 71 7.00 6.35 11.91
C TRP A 71 8.35 7.07 12.03
N SER A 72 8.33 8.39 12.26
CA SER A 72 9.54 9.18 12.48
C SER A 72 10.29 8.71 13.73
N PHE A 73 9.56 8.33 14.78
CA PHE A 73 10.13 7.76 16.00
C PHE A 73 10.84 6.42 15.72
N PHE A 74 10.17 5.52 14.99
CA PHE A 74 10.75 4.25 14.58
C PHE A 74 12.02 4.45 13.75
N LEU A 75 11.97 5.33 12.74
CA LEU A 75 13.12 5.62 11.88
C LEU A 75 14.31 6.19 12.66
N ALA A 76 14.08 7.04 13.65
CA ALA A 76 15.15 7.55 14.50
C ALA A 76 15.85 6.42 15.27
N ILE A 77 15.10 5.44 15.80
CA ILE A 77 15.67 4.26 16.46
C ILE A 77 16.38 3.35 15.44
N ALA A 78 15.79 3.16 14.25
CA ALA A 78 16.41 2.40 13.17
C ALA A 78 17.76 3.01 12.78
N GLN A 79 17.86 4.34 12.69
CA GLN A 79 19.11 5.06 12.46
C GLN A 79 20.13 4.79 13.57
N LEU A 80 19.75 4.84 14.85
CA LEU A 80 20.66 4.47 15.95
C LEU A 80 21.18 3.03 15.81
N ALA A 81 20.32 2.10 15.40
CA ALA A 81 20.71 0.72 15.15
C ALA A 81 21.68 0.58 13.96
N ILE A 82 21.51 1.39 12.92
CA ILE A 82 22.39 1.47 11.75
C ILE A 82 23.75 2.06 12.14
N ASP A 83 23.74 3.15 12.91
CA ASP A 83 24.92 3.87 13.41
C ASP A 83 25.70 3.07 14.47
N LYS A 84 25.22 1.87 14.83
CA LYS A 84 25.81 0.94 15.81
C LYS A 84 25.89 1.53 17.23
N ASP A 85 24.92 2.35 17.60
CA ASP A 85 24.74 2.83 18.97
C ASP A 85 24.76 1.65 19.96
N GLU A 86 25.36 1.85 21.12
CA GLU A 86 25.58 0.79 22.11
C GLU A 86 24.30 0.11 22.56
N ASN A 87 23.20 0.87 22.66
CA ASN A 87 21.89 0.38 23.06
C ASN A 87 21.27 -0.55 22.01
N TYR A 88 21.72 -0.44 20.76
CA TYR A 88 21.14 -1.10 19.59
C TYR A 88 22.11 -2.01 18.82
N LYS A 89 23.33 -2.25 19.35
CA LYS A 89 24.30 -3.22 18.79
C LYS A 89 23.71 -4.63 18.60
N TRP A 90 22.71 -4.99 19.39
CA TRP A 90 22.02 -6.29 19.31
C TRP A 90 21.16 -6.46 18.05
N VAL A 91 20.79 -5.36 17.38
CA VAL A 91 19.92 -5.38 16.20
C VAL A 91 20.70 -5.86 14.98
N LYS A 92 20.35 -7.03 14.45
CA LYS A 92 20.96 -7.61 13.24
C LYS A 92 20.13 -7.35 11.97
N THR A 93 18.81 -7.37 12.12
CA THR A 93 17.83 -7.23 11.05
C THR A 93 16.76 -6.24 11.49
N ILE A 94 16.33 -5.38 10.59
CA ILE A 94 15.21 -4.46 10.78
C ILE A 94 14.05 -4.98 9.91
N TYR A 95 12.94 -5.30 10.57
CA TYR A 95 11.70 -5.73 9.91
C TYR A 95 10.70 -4.58 9.95
N ILE A 96 10.11 -4.28 8.80
CA ILE A 96 9.15 -3.19 8.63
C ILE A 96 7.91 -3.78 7.98
N ASP A 97 6.82 -3.85 8.73
CA ASP A 97 5.54 -4.33 8.23
C ASP A 97 4.61 -3.16 7.98
N ASP A 98 4.18 -3.05 6.73
CA ASP A 98 3.23 -2.08 6.23
C ASP A 98 3.45 -0.66 6.79
N PRO A 99 4.59 -0.03 6.45
CA PRO A 99 5.06 1.19 7.12
C PRO A 99 4.14 2.40 6.96
N ILE A 100 3.17 2.31 6.05
CA ILE A 100 2.28 3.39 5.71
C ILE A 100 0.83 2.88 5.71
N SER A 101 -0.02 3.58 6.46
CA SER A 101 -1.47 3.43 6.36
C SER A 101 -2.10 4.82 6.51
N SER A 102 -3.16 5.07 5.72
CA SER A 102 -3.91 6.34 5.78
C SER A 102 -3.08 7.60 5.47
N LEU A 103 -2.11 7.50 4.53
CA LEU A 103 -1.34 8.65 4.01
C LEU A 103 -1.74 8.96 2.56
N ASP A 104 -1.61 10.23 2.15
CA ASP A 104 -1.75 10.62 0.76
C ASP A 104 -0.52 10.23 -0.08
N ASP A 105 -0.71 10.16 -1.41
CA ASP A 105 0.32 9.69 -2.35
C ASP A 105 1.64 10.46 -2.26
N ASN A 106 1.62 11.77 -1.98
CA ASN A 106 2.85 12.57 -1.87
C ASN A 106 3.65 12.15 -0.64
N ASN A 107 2.98 12.04 0.51
CA ASN A 107 3.63 11.58 1.74
C ASN A 107 4.15 10.15 1.61
N VAL A 108 3.43 9.27 0.92
CA VAL A 108 3.89 7.91 0.60
C VAL A 108 5.20 7.91 -0.18
N ILE A 109 5.31 8.74 -1.23
CA ILE A 109 6.52 8.85 -2.05
C ILE A 109 7.71 9.34 -1.22
N ILE A 110 7.52 10.38 -0.41
CA ILE A 110 8.59 10.96 0.42
C ILE A 110 9.08 9.93 1.44
N VAL A 111 8.16 9.26 2.15
CA VAL A 111 8.47 8.24 3.16
C VAL A 111 9.25 7.08 2.53
N ALA A 112 8.78 6.55 1.40
CA ALA A 112 9.45 5.46 0.70
C ALA A 112 10.85 5.86 0.23
N SER A 113 10.99 7.06 -0.36
CA SER A 113 12.28 7.57 -0.86
C SER A 113 13.29 7.74 0.27
N TYR A 114 12.84 8.26 1.41
CA TYR A 114 13.72 8.42 2.57
C TYR A 114 14.13 7.08 3.17
N LEU A 115 13.20 6.12 3.30
CA LEU A 115 13.51 4.78 3.77
C LEU A 115 14.54 4.10 2.85
N ALA A 116 14.37 4.21 1.53
CA ALA A 116 15.33 3.65 0.59
C ALA A 116 16.72 4.26 0.75
N LYS A 117 16.82 5.59 0.96
CA LYS A 117 18.09 6.26 1.26
C LYS A 117 18.72 5.73 2.55
N LEU A 118 17.94 5.62 3.62
CA LEU A 118 18.38 5.08 4.91
C LEU A 118 18.99 3.67 4.75
N ILE A 119 18.33 2.82 3.94
CA ILE A 119 18.79 1.45 3.69
C ILE A 119 20.10 1.45 2.90
N LYS A 120 20.23 2.28 1.85
CA LYS A 120 21.46 2.40 1.06
C LYS A 120 22.65 2.84 1.93
N ASP A 121 22.41 3.74 2.89
CA ASP A 121 23.44 4.27 3.78
C ASP A 121 23.86 3.27 4.87
N SER A 122 23.03 2.26 5.16
CA SER A 122 23.17 1.36 6.31
C SER A 122 24.31 0.33 6.28
N LYS A 123 25.09 0.28 5.19
CA LYS A 123 26.21 -0.65 4.88
C LYS A 123 26.42 -1.76 5.93
N GLY A 124 25.59 -2.81 5.87
CA GLY A 124 25.76 -4.03 6.69
C GLY A 124 24.57 -4.44 7.56
N LYS A 125 23.47 -3.68 7.57
CA LYS A 125 22.21 -4.11 8.20
C LYS A 125 21.30 -4.79 7.17
N LYS A 126 20.59 -5.83 7.61
CA LYS A 126 19.58 -6.50 6.78
C LYS A 126 18.22 -5.85 7.00
N PHE A 127 17.50 -5.59 5.91
CA PHE A 127 16.14 -5.07 5.94
C PHE A 127 15.20 -6.07 5.32
N ILE A 128 14.03 -6.24 5.93
CA ILE A 128 12.91 -6.98 5.37
C ILE A 128 11.71 -6.03 5.46
N ILE A 129 11.08 -5.76 4.32
CA ILE A 129 9.96 -4.84 4.22
C ILE A 129 8.79 -5.60 3.61
N SER A 130 7.65 -5.60 4.29
CA SER A 130 6.37 -6.03 3.75
C SER A 130 5.45 -4.83 3.59
N THR A 131 4.63 -4.83 2.54
CA THR A 131 3.59 -3.82 2.35
C THR A 131 2.53 -4.36 1.41
N HIS A 132 1.30 -3.89 1.58
CA HIS A 132 0.25 -4.07 0.58
C HIS A 132 0.09 -2.85 -0.34
N HIS A 133 0.81 -1.76 -0.06
CA HIS A 133 0.65 -0.48 -0.74
C HIS A 133 1.48 -0.41 -2.03
N GLY A 134 0.82 -0.43 -3.19
CA GLY A 134 1.46 -0.54 -4.50
C GLY A 134 2.41 0.61 -4.84
N LEU A 135 2.01 1.87 -4.56
CA LEU A 135 2.88 3.03 -4.81
C LEU A 135 4.18 2.96 -4.00
N PHE A 136 4.09 2.65 -2.71
CA PHE A 136 5.25 2.50 -1.84
C PHE A 136 6.16 1.37 -2.29
N TYR A 137 5.59 0.19 -2.60
CA TYR A 137 6.35 -0.92 -3.15
C TYR A 137 7.13 -0.50 -4.41
N ASN A 138 6.46 0.20 -5.33
CA ASN A 138 7.08 0.64 -6.58
C ASN A 138 8.22 1.64 -6.35
N VAL A 139 8.06 2.61 -5.44
CA VAL A 139 9.13 3.55 -5.09
C VAL A 139 10.31 2.80 -4.47
N ILE A 140 10.07 1.90 -3.50
CA ILE A 140 11.12 1.13 -2.85
C ILE A 140 11.90 0.26 -3.84
N VAL A 141 11.21 -0.49 -4.70
CA VAL A 141 11.86 -1.37 -5.69
C VAL A 141 12.68 -0.57 -6.70
N ASN A 142 12.15 0.57 -7.16
CA ASN A 142 12.85 1.44 -8.10
C ASN A 142 14.11 2.06 -7.48
N GLU A 143 14.03 2.46 -6.21
CA GLU A 143 15.14 3.03 -5.47
C GLU A 143 16.18 1.96 -5.08
N LEU A 144 15.74 0.79 -4.62
CA LEU A 144 16.57 -0.32 -4.16
C LEU A 144 16.76 -1.38 -5.25
N ARG A 145 17.31 -0.96 -6.40
CA ARG A 145 17.60 -1.89 -7.51
C ARG A 145 18.44 -3.07 -7.04
N GLY A 146 18.04 -4.28 -7.43
CA GLY A 146 18.72 -5.53 -7.07
C GLY A 146 18.33 -6.11 -5.70
N ALA A 147 17.35 -5.54 -4.99
CA ALA A 147 16.77 -6.19 -3.83
C ALA A 147 16.02 -7.48 -4.22
N ASP A 148 16.07 -8.50 -3.36
CA ASP A 148 15.23 -9.69 -3.50
C ASP A 148 13.76 -9.30 -3.30
N LYS A 149 12.93 -9.66 -4.27
CA LYS A 149 11.52 -9.26 -4.32
C LYS A 149 10.64 -10.48 -4.26
N TYR A 150 9.59 -10.39 -3.45
CA TYR A 150 8.66 -11.49 -3.26
C TYR A 150 7.22 -10.99 -3.27
N LEU A 151 6.32 -11.81 -3.81
CA LEU A 151 4.88 -11.65 -3.69
C LEU A 151 4.35 -12.71 -2.73
N LEU A 152 3.72 -12.28 -1.64
CA LEU A 152 2.98 -13.15 -0.73
C LEU A 152 1.52 -13.19 -1.17
N THR A 153 1.00 -14.38 -1.47
CA THR A 153 -0.40 -14.60 -1.83
C THR A 153 -1.01 -15.60 -0.85
N LYS A 154 -2.26 -15.36 -0.47
CA LYS A 154 -3.05 -16.26 0.36
C LYS A 154 -4.13 -16.91 -0.51
N ASN A 155 -4.18 -18.24 -0.53
CA ASN A 155 -5.16 -19.04 -1.27
C ASN A 155 -5.89 -19.94 -0.26
N GLY A 156 -7.12 -19.58 0.11
CA GLY A 156 -7.82 -20.26 1.20
C GLY A 156 -7.04 -20.22 2.52
N GLU A 157 -6.58 -21.38 3.00
CA GLU A 157 -5.72 -21.49 4.21
C GLU A 157 -4.21 -21.52 3.89
N ASP A 158 -3.83 -21.65 2.62
CA ASP A 158 -2.44 -21.77 2.20
C ASP A 158 -1.81 -20.41 1.89
N TYR A 159 -0.52 -20.27 2.19
CA TYR A 159 0.28 -19.09 1.87
C TYR A 159 1.38 -19.45 0.87
N LYS A 160 1.48 -18.70 -0.22
CA LYS A 160 2.51 -18.87 -1.25
C LYS A 160 3.39 -17.63 -1.34
N LEU A 161 4.71 -17.82 -1.30
CA LEU A 161 5.70 -16.75 -1.48
C LEU A 161 6.46 -16.97 -2.79
N GLU A 162 6.29 -16.07 -3.75
CA GLU A 162 6.88 -16.18 -5.09
C GLU A 162 7.96 -15.13 -5.31
N ALA A 163 9.15 -15.54 -5.78
CA ALA A 163 10.21 -14.62 -6.11
C ALA A 163 9.92 -13.90 -7.45
N LEU A 164 10.03 -12.57 -7.47
CA LEU A 164 9.80 -11.74 -8.64
C LEU A 164 11.11 -11.48 -9.37
N LYS A 165 11.19 -11.91 -10.64
CA LYS A 165 12.43 -11.88 -11.44
C LYS A 165 12.72 -10.55 -12.13
N SER A 166 11.72 -9.68 -12.32
CA SER A 166 11.92 -8.41 -13.01
C SER A 166 11.92 -7.22 -12.06
N ASP A 167 12.61 -6.15 -12.46
CA ASP A 167 12.47 -4.81 -11.88
C ASP A 167 11.16 -4.14 -12.33
N THR A 168 10.28 -4.87 -13.01
CA THR A 168 8.97 -4.35 -13.40
C THR A 168 8.23 -3.97 -12.12
N PRO A 169 7.84 -2.69 -11.95
CA PRO A 169 7.01 -2.26 -10.84
C PRO A 169 5.83 -3.21 -10.72
N PHE A 170 5.41 -3.53 -9.50
CA PHE A 170 4.20 -4.32 -9.31
C PHE A 170 3.05 -3.50 -9.85
N TYR A 171 2.67 -3.78 -11.08
CA TYR A 171 1.44 -3.29 -11.66
C TYR A 171 0.34 -4.08 -10.98
N GLN A 172 -0.10 -3.59 -9.82
CA GLN A 172 -1.23 -4.14 -9.06
C GLN A 172 -2.39 -4.49 -9.99
N HIS A 173 -2.64 -3.65 -11.00
CA HIS A 173 -3.67 -3.86 -12.01
C HIS A 173 -3.43 -5.11 -12.90
N ILE A 174 -2.18 -5.45 -13.27
CA ILE A 174 -1.88 -6.68 -14.01
C ILE A 174 -2.06 -7.90 -13.11
N GLY A 175 -1.62 -7.82 -11.84
CA GLY A 175 -1.85 -8.89 -10.86
C GLY A 175 -3.34 -9.15 -10.63
N ILE A 176 -4.11 -8.07 -10.45
CA ILE A 176 -5.57 -8.13 -10.36
C ILE A 176 -6.16 -8.75 -11.63
N LEU A 177 -5.73 -8.33 -12.83
CA LEU A 177 -6.22 -8.91 -14.09
C LEU A 177 -5.96 -10.41 -14.22
N LYS A 178 -4.77 -10.88 -13.83
CA LYS A 178 -4.44 -12.32 -13.82
C LYS A 178 -5.37 -13.09 -12.88
N HIS A 179 -5.57 -12.56 -11.66
CA HIS A 179 -6.48 -13.16 -10.69
C HIS A 179 -7.93 -13.18 -11.20
N LEU A 180 -8.44 -12.06 -11.74
CA LEU A 180 -9.78 -11.97 -12.32
C LEU A 180 -9.99 -12.99 -13.46
N ARG A 181 -8.97 -13.21 -14.29
CA ARG A 181 -9.04 -14.22 -15.36
C ARG A 181 -9.06 -15.65 -14.82
N ALA A 182 -8.24 -15.95 -13.81
CA ALA A 182 -8.22 -17.26 -13.17
C ALA A 182 -9.57 -17.61 -12.54
N VAL A 183 -10.19 -16.67 -11.81
CA VAL A 183 -11.53 -16.89 -11.20
C VAL A 183 -12.66 -16.94 -12.25
N ALA A 184 -12.51 -16.23 -13.38
CA ALA A 184 -13.42 -16.35 -14.50
C ALA A 184 -13.39 -17.76 -15.13
N GLN A 185 -12.20 -18.34 -15.28
CA GLN A 185 -12.01 -19.69 -15.82
C GLN A 185 -12.53 -20.78 -14.87
N SER A 186 -12.34 -20.61 -13.56
CA SER A 186 -12.81 -21.59 -12.58
C SER A 186 -14.30 -21.53 -12.27
N GLY A 187 -14.92 -20.35 -12.46
CA GLY A 187 -16.32 -20.10 -12.12
C GLY A 187 -16.56 -19.78 -10.63
N GLU A 188 -15.52 -19.75 -9.80
CA GLU A 188 -15.59 -19.36 -8.39
C GLU A 188 -15.59 -17.83 -8.25
N ILE A 189 -16.66 -17.19 -8.72
CA ILE A 189 -16.74 -15.73 -8.79
C ILE A 189 -17.59 -15.18 -7.63
N TYR A 190 -16.98 -14.31 -6.83
CA TYR A 190 -17.58 -13.66 -5.67
C TYR A 190 -17.83 -12.17 -5.91
N THR A 191 -18.70 -11.55 -5.11
CA THR A 191 -19.08 -10.13 -5.25
C THR A 191 -17.89 -9.17 -5.22
N TYR A 192 -16.87 -9.43 -4.41
CA TYR A 192 -15.67 -8.57 -4.34
C TYR A 192 -14.83 -8.56 -5.63
N HIS A 193 -14.96 -9.57 -6.51
CA HIS A 193 -14.29 -9.56 -7.81
C HIS A 193 -14.77 -8.41 -8.69
N PHE A 194 -16.02 -7.94 -8.54
CA PHE A 194 -16.50 -6.75 -9.23
C PHE A 194 -15.80 -5.46 -8.78
N ASN A 195 -15.42 -5.35 -7.50
CA ASN A 195 -14.61 -4.23 -6.99
C ASN A 195 -13.24 -4.21 -7.67
N LEU A 196 -12.59 -5.38 -7.73
CA LEU A 196 -11.29 -5.54 -8.37
C LEU A 196 -11.34 -5.24 -9.87
N LEU A 197 -12.35 -5.75 -10.58
CA LEU A 197 -12.57 -5.46 -11.99
C LEU A 197 -12.77 -3.97 -12.24
N ARG A 198 -13.61 -3.32 -11.43
CA ARG A 198 -13.83 -1.87 -11.51
C ARG A 198 -12.56 -1.06 -11.31
N ASN A 199 -11.76 -1.41 -10.30
CA ASN A 199 -10.49 -0.72 -10.03
C ASN A 199 -9.56 -0.75 -11.25
N VAL A 200 -9.50 -1.89 -11.96
CA VAL A 200 -8.72 -1.99 -13.20
C VAL A 200 -9.33 -1.15 -14.32
N LEU A 201 -10.64 -1.18 -14.50
CA LEU A 201 -11.35 -0.37 -15.51
C LEU A 201 -11.14 1.13 -15.27
N GLU A 202 -11.18 1.60 -14.02
CA GLU A 202 -10.95 3.01 -13.67
C GLU A 202 -9.52 3.47 -13.96
N LYS A 203 -8.52 2.64 -13.63
CA LYS A 203 -7.12 2.94 -13.95
C LYS A 203 -6.88 2.95 -15.47
N THR A 204 -7.52 2.04 -16.19
CA THR A 204 -7.41 1.97 -17.65
C THR A 204 -8.12 3.14 -18.32
N ALA A 205 -9.30 3.53 -17.83
CA ALA A 205 -10.01 4.72 -18.30
C ALA A 205 -9.16 5.98 -18.15
N THR A 206 -8.55 6.14 -16.98
CA THR A 206 -7.62 7.23 -16.70
C THR A 206 -6.43 7.22 -17.68
N PHE A 207 -5.83 6.06 -17.93
CA PHE A 207 -4.69 5.91 -18.83
C PHE A 207 -5.02 6.27 -20.29
N HIS A 208 -6.22 5.91 -20.76
CA HIS A 208 -6.67 6.19 -22.12
C HIS A 208 -7.37 7.57 -22.27
N GLY A 209 -7.47 8.36 -21.21
CA GLY A 209 -8.11 9.68 -21.23
C GLY A 209 -9.63 9.65 -21.31
N PHE A 210 -10.28 8.56 -20.88
CA PHE A 210 -11.73 8.47 -20.78
C PHE A 210 -12.26 9.15 -19.51
N ASN A 211 -13.52 9.59 -19.55
CA ASN A 211 -14.15 10.30 -18.44
C ASN A 211 -14.72 9.36 -17.37
N LYS A 212 -15.10 8.13 -17.75
CA LYS A 212 -15.72 7.15 -16.84
C LYS A 212 -15.18 5.74 -17.12
N PHE A 213 -15.14 4.89 -16.09
CA PHE A 213 -14.76 3.47 -16.25
C PHE A 213 -15.66 2.73 -17.25
N SER A 214 -16.93 3.12 -17.36
CA SER A 214 -17.89 2.54 -18.29
C SER A 214 -17.47 2.70 -19.75
N ASP A 215 -16.63 3.69 -20.05
CA ASP A 215 -16.11 3.91 -21.39
C ASP A 215 -15.11 2.82 -21.80
N CYS A 216 -14.55 2.10 -20.82
CA CYS A 216 -13.74 0.90 -21.04
C CYS A 216 -14.54 -0.38 -21.32
N ILE A 217 -15.87 -0.33 -21.19
CA ILE A 217 -16.72 -1.50 -21.43
C ILE A 217 -17.17 -1.46 -22.88
N LYS A 218 -16.71 -2.44 -23.66
CA LYS A 218 -17.24 -2.73 -25.00
C LYS A 218 -17.99 -4.06 -24.94
N VAL A 219 -19.20 -4.07 -25.45
CA VAL A 219 -20.05 -5.26 -25.56
C VAL A 219 -20.50 -5.33 -27.02
N GLU A 220 -20.57 -6.53 -27.58
CA GLU A 220 -21.17 -6.73 -28.91
C GLU A 220 -22.69 -6.49 -28.76
N GLY A 221 -23.18 -5.30 -29.14
CA GLY A 221 -24.58 -4.88 -28.92
C GLY A 221 -24.78 -3.36 -29.01
N ASP A 222 -25.99 -2.90 -28.65
CA ASP A 222 -26.38 -1.48 -28.61
C ASP A 222 -25.87 -0.78 -27.34
N ASP A 223 -25.89 0.56 -27.28
CA ASP A 223 -25.51 1.37 -26.12
C ASP A 223 -26.29 0.99 -24.84
N ALA A 224 -27.47 0.39 -25.00
CA ALA A 224 -28.28 -0.16 -23.91
C ALA A 224 -27.57 -1.29 -23.15
N ASP A 225 -26.89 -2.20 -23.84
CA ASP A 225 -26.17 -3.30 -23.21
C ASP A 225 -24.97 -2.78 -22.43
N LYS A 226 -24.20 -1.86 -23.01
CA LYS A 226 -23.11 -1.16 -22.30
C LYS A 226 -23.59 -0.49 -21.01
N SER A 227 -24.76 0.16 -21.05
CA SER A 227 -25.37 0.79 -19.88
C SER A 227 -25.79 -0.22 -18.80
N ILE A 228 -26.34 -1.37 -19.19
CA ILE A 228 -26.66 -2.49 -18.29
C ILE A 228 -25.37 -3.02 -17.64
N HIS A 229 -24.32 -3.23 -18.43
CA HIS A 229 -23.03 -3.70 -17.94
C HIS A 229 -22.39 -2.73 -16.95
N ALA A 230 -22.35 -1.45 -17.29
CA ALA A 230 -21.85 -0.41 -16.42
C ALA A 230 -22.66 -0.29 -15.11
N ARG A 231 -24.00 -0.35 -15.20
CA ARG A 231 -24.88 -0.26 -14.03
C ARG A 231 -24.70 -1.45 -13.10
N ARG A 232 -24.58 -2.66 -13.64
CA ARG A 232 -24.40 -3.89 -12.84
C ARG A 232 -23.05 -3.88 -12.11
N ILE A 233 -21.97 -3.50 -12.79
CA ILE A 233 -20.66 -3.29 -12.14
C ILE A 233 -20.78 -2.23 -11.07
N ASN A 234 -21.46 -1.10 -11.34
CA ASN A 234 -21.61 -0.03 -10.36
C ASN A 234 -22.34 -0.48 -9.08
N ILE A 235 -23.44 -1.24 -9.22
CA ILE A 235 -24.21 -1.76 -8.09
C ILE A 235 -23.39 -2.78 -7.30
N LEU A 236 -22.81 -3.77 -7.98
CA LEU A 236 -22.06 -4.85 -7.33
C LEU A 236 -20.74 -4.36 -6.72
N SER A 237 -20.23 -3.22 -7.18
CA SER A 237 -19.03 -2.58 -6.60
C SER A 237 -19.28 -1.58 -5.48
N HIS A 238 -20.53 -1.12 -5.31
CA HIS A 238 -20.92 -0.19 -4.24
C HIS A 238 -21.72 -0.85 -3.12
N GLY A 239 -22.13 -2.11 -3.27
CA GLY A 239 -22.62 -2.86 -2.13
C GLY A 239 -21.52 -2.97 -1.09
N ASN A 240 -21.87 -2.89 0.19
CA ASN A 240 -20.94 -3.08 1.33
C ASN A 240 -20.44 -4.54 1.42
N TYR A 241 -20.03 -5.13 0.31
CA TYR A 241 -19.52 -6.49 0.23
C TYR A 241 -18.06 -6.47 0.70
N SER A 242 -17.90 -6.87 1.95
CA SER A 242 -16.61 -7.03 2.59
C SER A 242 -15.79 -8.12 1.89
N ILE A 243 -14.50 -7.87 1.66
CA ILE A 243 -13.53 -8.92 1.26
C ILE A 243 -13.48 -10.04 2.32
N PHE A 244 -13.86 -9.73 3.56
CA PHE A 244 -13.88 -10.66 4.68
C PHE A 244 -15.15 -11.54 4.76
N GLU A 245 -16.19 -11.25 3.96
CA GLU A 245 -17.42 -12.05 3.86
C GLU A 245 -17.84 -12.22 2.37
N PRO A 246 -17.08 -13.00 1.59
CA PRO A 246 -17.35 -13.16 0.16
C PRO A 246 -18.62 -13.98 -0.08
N GLN A 247 -19.58 -13.42 -0.82
CA GLN A 247 -20.77 -14.15 -1.28
C GLN A 247 -20.57 -14.60 -2.72
N GLU A 248 -20.76 -15.89 -2.97
CA GLU A 248 -20.73 -16.45 -4.31
C GLU A 248 -21.88 -15.86 -5.14
N MET A 249 -21.60 -15.53 -6.39
CA MET A 249 -22.57 -14.88 -7.25
C MET A 249 -23.53 -15.86 -7.91
N VAL A 250 -24.73 -15.39 -8.24
CA VAL A 250 -25.67 -16.10 -9.10
C VAL A 250 -25.11 -16.21 -10.53
N GLU A 251 -25.49 -17.26 -11.26
CA GLU A 251 -24.90 -17.60 -12.56
C GLU A 251 -24.97 -16.44 -13.58
N GLU A 252 -26.07 -15.72 -13.61
CA GLU A 252 -26.26 -14.54 -14.48
C GLU A 252 -25.20 -13.44 -14.21
N ASN A 253 -24.85 -13.20 -12.94
CA ASN A 253 -23.79 -12.25 -12.58
C ASN A 253 -22.40 -12.78 -12.97
N LYS A 254 -22.19 -14.10 -12.94
CA LYS A 254 -20.93 -14.73 -13.33
C LYS A 254 -20.70 -14.60 -14.82
N GLU A 255 -21.70 -14.91 -15.64
CA GLU A 255 -21.64 -14.73 -17.10
C GLU A 255 -21.32 -13.28 -17.47
N HIS A 256 -22.02 -12.34 -16.83
CA HIS A 256 -21.80 -10.91 -17.01
C HIS A 256 -20.37 -10.48 -16.71
N PHE A 257 -19.81 -10.97 -15.60
CA PHE A 257 -18.44 -10.71 -15.21
C PHE A 257 -17.45 -11.24 -16.25
N LYS A 258 -17.63 -12.49 -16.72
CA LYS A 258 -16.77 -13.12 -17.72
C LYS A 258 -16.79 -12.33 -19.02
N THR A 259 -17.97 -11.96 -19.54
CA THR A 259 -18.12 -11.17 -20.77
C THR A 259 -17.39 -9.83 -20.70
N VAL A 260 -17.56 -9.08 -19.60
CA VAL A 260 -16.88 -7.78 -19.45
C VAL A 260 -15.37 -7.96 -19.40
N LEU A 261 -14.88 -8.94 -18.64
CA LEU A 261 -13.45 -9.18 -18.48
C LEU A 261 -12.79 -9.61 -19.79
N GLU A 262 -13.42 -10.53 -20.54
CA GLU A 262 -12.89 -11.02 -21.81
C GLU A 262 -12.84 -9.92 -22.87
N ASN A 263 -13.92 -9.15 -23.00
CA ASN A 263 -13.95 -8.02 -23.92
C ASN A 263 -12.91 -6.96 -23.55
N PHE A 264 -12.75 -6.69 -22.26
CA PHE A 264 -11.74 -5.77 -21.76
C PHE A 264 -10.31 -6.24 -22.09
N ILE A 265 -10.00 -7.52 -21.89
CA ILE A 265 -8.67 -8.07 -22.22
C ILE A 265 -8.42 -8.02 -23.73
N LYS A 266 -9.42 -8.36 -24.54
CA LYS A 266 -9.34 -8.39 -26.00
C LYS A 266 -9.12 -7.01 -26.61
N GLU A 267 -9.85 -6.00 -26.13
CA GLU A 267 -9.86 -4.66 -26.72
C GLU A 267 -8.59 -3.86 -26.41
N TYR A 268 -8.08 -3.96 -25.18
CA TYR A 268 -6.95 -3.14 -24.72
C TYR A 268 -5.57 -3.78 -24.92
N GLY A 269 -5.51 -4.94 -25.59
CA GLY A 269 -4.26 -5.50 -26.11
C GLY A 269 -3.20 -5.85 -25.06
N PHE A 270 -3.62 -6.39 -23.91
CA PHE A 270 -2.67 -6.84 -22.88
C PHE A 270 -1.78 -7.97 -23.40
N ASN A 271 -0.52 -8.05 -22.94
CA ASN A 271 0.44 -9.07 -23.37
C ASN A 271 -0.13 -10.50 -23.17
N PRO A 272 -0.38 -11.29 -24.24
CA PRO A 272 -0.95 -12.63 -24.15
C PRO A 272 -0.11 -13.62 -23.33
N GLU A 273 1.21 -13.45 -23.27
CA GLU A 273 2.10 -14.29 -22.44
C GLU A 273 1.80 -14.17 -20.94
N LEU A 274 1.13 -13.09 -20.52
CA LEU A 274 0.67 -12.94 -19.14
C LEU A 274 -0.52 -13.83 -18.81
N PHE A 275 -1.16 -14.43 -19.82
CA PHE A 275 -2.38 -15.20 -19.69
C PHE A 275 -2.34 -16.50 -20.52
N PRO A 276 -1.52 -17.49 -20.11
CA PRO A 276 -1.48 -18.77 -20.79
C PRO A 276 -2.87 -19.43 -20.82
N GLU A 277 -3.23 -20.03 -21.95
CA GLU A 277 -4.40 -20.91 -22.02
C GLU A 277 -4.14 -22.13 -21.14
N SER A 278 -4.97 -22.31 -20.11
CA SER A 278 -4.84 -23.43 -19.18
C SER A 278 -5.17 -24.74 -19.89
N THR A 279 -4.13 -25.53 -20.21
CA THR A 279 -4.27 -26.96 -20.55
C THR A 279 -4.16 -27.86 -19.31
N THR A 280 -4.16 -27.30 -18.11
CA THR A 280 -4.14 -28.06 -16.86
C THR A 280 -5.09 -27.43 -15.86
N THR A 281 -5.97 -28.27 -15.33
CA THR A 281 -6.82 -28.06 -14.17
C THR A 281 -5.96 -27.75 -12.94
N GLU A 282 -5.50 -26.50 -12.82
CA GLU A 282 -5.15 -25.94 -11.52
C GLU A 282 -6.41 -25.26 -10.99
N LYS A 283 -6.82 -25.69 -9.78
CA LYS A 283 -7.88 -25.02 -9.04
C LYS A 283 -7.52 -23.52 -8.91
N PRO A 284 -8.51 -22.63 -9.06
CA PRO A 284 -8.30 -21.20 -8.86
C PRO A 284 -7.78 -20.87 -7.46
N LEU A 285 -7.12 -19.71 -7.38
CA LEU A 285 -6.61 -19.03 -6.19
C LEU A 285 -7.69 -18.81 -5.12
#